data_AF-A0A8C6S4D4-F1
#
_entry.id   AF-A0A8C6S4D4-F1
#
_cell.length_a   1.000
_cell.length_b   1.000
_cell.length_c   1.000
_cell.angle_alpha   90.00
_cell.angle_beta   90.00
_cell.angle_gamma   90.00
#
_symmetry.space_group_name_H-M   'P 1'
#
loop_
_entity.id
_entity.type
_entity.pdbx_description
1 polymer ?
#
loop_
_entity_poly.entity_id
_entity_poly.type
_entity_poly.pdbx_seq_one_letter_code
_entity_poly.pdbx_strand_id
1 'polypeptide(L)'
;MIRLRMSRLYPIGALLVFILVCVHVNNQTNKNVDISLNNYSENLAEEEAAYQRVFMEWPKCEQNMSAANISGFSSLPAHIQQFIYYRHCRHFPVLLDIPDKCGGSEKSSNVFLLLVIKSSPGNFDRREVLRKTWARERQHNGLWVRRIFISGTAGSGVERVRLNELLKAEQKEHRDILQWDFHESFFNLTLKQILFFEWMKHRCPNVHFLLNGDDDVFANTDGMVEYLTDLPGNNGSSHLYTGYVFENAAPFRSNRSKYYIPKQITAELYPPYCGGGGYLLSGHTAMKAGLLPTVHTGVKTLGLTIKKQKMDEHEPCYIKGLLLVHRFLPAQMYLMWKKINDPHLRCGCSFKINQF
;
A
#
# COMPACT_ATOMS: atom_id res chain seq x y z
N MET A 1 -31.00 -72.63 58.13
CA MET A 1 -30.71 -72.33 56.71
C MET A 1 -31.52 -71.11 56.28
N ILE A 2 -30.88 -69.97 56.03
CA ILE A 2 -31.28 -68.77 55.24
C ILE A 2 -30.05 -67.84 55.39
N ARG A 3 -29.09 -67.86 54.47
CA ARG A 3 -28.94 -67.06 53.23
C ARG A 3 -28.88 -65.53 53.42
N LEU A 4 -27.62 -65.07 53.43
CA LEU A 4 -27.03 -63.87 52.80
C LEU A 4 -27.44 -62.46 53.27
N ARG A 5 -26.54 -61.85 54.05
CA ARG A 5 -26.28 -60.41 54.10
C ARG A 5 -24.78 -60.18 54.32
N MET A 6 -24.04 -59.76 53.28
CA MET A 6 -22.81 -58.97 53.38
C MET A 6 -22.63 -58.14 52.10
N SER A 7 -22.98 -56.85 52.25
CA SER A 7 -22.32 -55.66 51.70
C SER A 7 -21.29 -55.82 50.56
N ARG A 8 -21.65 -55.32 49.37
CA ARG A 8 -20.72 -54.67 48.43
C ARG A 8 -21.06 -53.18 48.38
N LEU A 9 -20.39 -52.38 49.21
CA LEU A 9 -20.26 -50.93 49.02
C LEU A 9 -19.12 -50.72 48.04
N TYR A 10 -19.38 -50.17 46.85
CA TYR A 10 -18.45 -49.48 45.91
C TYR A 10 -19.16 -49.45 44.53
N PRO A 11 -19.72 -48.29 44.10
CA PRO A 11 -18.98 -47.47 43.14
C PRO A 11 -19.24 -45.94 43.25
N ILE A 12 -19.70 -45.41 44.39
CA ILE A 12 -20.01 -43.96 44.50
C ILE A 12 -18.77 -43.11 44.78
N GLY A 13 -17.80 -43.64 45.54
CA GLY A 13 -16.56 -42.91 45.88
C GLY A 13 -15.64 -42.65 44.69
N ALA A 14 -15.53 -43.61 43.76
CA ALA A 14 -14.68 -43.47 42.56
C ALA A 14 -15.23 -42.43 41.58
N LEU A 15 -16.56 -42.31 41.46
CA LEU A 15 -17.21 -41.34 40.56
C LEU A 15 -17.03 -39.90 41.05
N LEU A 16 -17.14 -39.68 42.37
CA LEU A 16 -16.92 -38.36 42.99
C LEU A 16 -15.47 -37.90 42.86
N VAL A 17 -14.50 -38.80 43.04
CA VAL A 17 -13.08 -38.48 42.85
C VAL A 17 -12.80 -38.17 41.36
N PHE A 18 -13.38 -38.91 40.42
CA PHE A 18 -13.22 -38.63 38.99
C PHE A 18 -13.82 -37.28 38.59
N ILE A 19 -14.99 -36.91 39.10
CA ILE A 19 -15.62 -35.61 38.84
C ILE A 19 -14.78 -34.48 39.44
N LEU A 20 -14.27 -34.63 40.67
CA LEU A 20 -13.41 -33.63 41.30
C LEU A 20 -12.08 -33.48 40.54
N VAL A 21 -11.49 -34.57 40.06
CA VAL A 21 -10.28 -34.53 39.23
C VAL A 21 -10.57 -33.89 37.88
N CYS A 22 -11.67 -34.23 37.21
CA CYS A 22 -12.05 -33.60 35.93
C CYS A 22 -12.34 -32.11 36.09
N VAL A 23 -13.01 -31.68 37.17
CA VAL A 23 -13.25 -30.26 37.45
C VAL A 23 -11.94 -29.55 37.78
N HIS A 24 -11.04 -30.17 38.54
CA HIS A 24 -9.74 -29.58 38.88
C HIS A 24 -8.83 -29.46 37.66
N VAL A 25 -8.77 -30.49 36.81
CA VAL A 25 -8.03 -30.47 35.54
C VAL A 25 -8.62 -29.44 34.58
N ASN A 26 -9.94 -29.37 34.44
CA ASN A 26 -10.60 -28.39 33.57
C ASN A 26 -10.39 -26.94 34.06
N ASN A 27 -10.36 -26.73 35.38
CA ASN A 27 -10.09 -25.43 35.97
C ASN A 27 -8.60 -25.05 35.85
N GLN A 28 -7.67 -26.01 35.93
CA GLN A 28 -6.26 -25.78 35.65
C GLN A 28 -6.00 -25.51 34.15
N THR A 29 -6.65 -26.22 33.23
CA THR A 29 -6.53 -25.95 31.80
C THR A 29 -7.11 -24.59 31.43
N ASN A 30 -8.27 -24.20 31.97
CA ASN A 30 -8.84 -22.87 31.73
C ASN A 30 -7.95 -21.75 32.30
N LYS A 31 -7.41 -21.91 33.52
CA LYS A 31 -6.44 -20.97 34.07
C LYS A 31 -5.17 -20.88 33.21
N ASN A 32 -4.65 -21.99 32.71
CA ASN A 32 -3.47 -22.00 31.85
C ASN A 32 -3.74 -21.35 30.48
N VAL A 33 -4.95 -21.52 29.92
CA VAL A 33 -5.37 -20.86 28.68
C VAL A 33 -5.56 -19.36 28.89
N ASP A 34 -6.21 -18.93 29.99
CA ASP A 34 -6.37 -17.52 30.34
C ASP A 34 -5.02 -16.84 30.61
N ILE A 35 -4.10 -17.51 31.33
CA ILE A 35 -2.73 -17.02 31.55
C ILE A 35 -1.97 -16.93 30.22
N SER A 36 -2.12 -17.91 29.33
CA SER A 36 -1.45 -17.90 28.03
C SER A 36 -2.00 -16.81 27.10
N LEU A 37 -3.31 -16.55 27.11
CA LEU A 37 -3.93 -15.48 26.32
C LEU A 37 -3.59 -14.10 26.88
N ASN A 38 -3.59 -13.95 28.21
CA ASN A 38 -3.17 -12.71 28.86
C ASN A 38 -1.69 -12.42 28.58
N ASN A 39 -0.80 -13.39 28.74
CA ASN A 39 0.62 -13.24 28.39
C ASN A 39 0.82 -12.92 26.90
N TYR A 40 0.02 -13.51 26.00
CA TYR A 40 0.11 -13.20 24.56
C TYR A 40 -0.39 -11.78 24.25
N SER A 41 -1.47 -11.34 24.90
CA SER A 41 -1.99 -9.98 24.77
C SER A 41 -1.08 -8.92 25.40
N GLU A 42 -0.43 -9.23 26.53
CA GLU A 42 0.57 -8.38 27.18
C GLU A 42 1.85 -8.29 26.33
N ASN A 43 2.32 -9.40 25.76
CA ASN A 43 3.48 -9.40 24.85
C ASN A 43 3.22 -8.62 23.56
N LEU A 44 2.02 -8.72 22.97
CA LEU A 44 1.62 -7.91 21.82
C LEU A 44 1.53 -6.42 22.18
N ALA A 45 0.98 -6.09 23.35
CA ALA A 45 0.94 -4.73 23.85
C ALA A 45 2.34 -4.17 24.17
N GLU A 46 3.26 -5.01 24.66
CA GLU A 46 4.66 -4.65 24.90
C GLU A 46 5.46 -4.48 23.61
N GLU A 47 5.27 -5.33 22.59
CA GLU A 47 5.86 -5.15 21.26
C GLU A 47 5.30 -3.91 20.56
N GLU A 48 4.00 -3.65 20.68
CA GLU A 48 3.35 -2.46 20.13
C GLU A 48 3.80 -1.19 20.87
N ALA A 49 3.97 -1.25 22.19
CA ALA A 49 4.52 -0.17 23.00
C ALA A 49 6.04 0.03 22.79
N ALA A 50 6.80 -1.03 22.50
CA ALA A 50 8.21 -0.94 22.13
C ALA A 50 8.37 -0.32 20.74
N TYR A 51 7.53 -0.70 19.78
CA TYR A 51 7.47 -0.09 18.46
C TYR A 51 7.06 1.41 18.52
N GLN A 52 6.04 1.74 19.32
CA GLN A 52 5.63 3.13 19.59
C GLN A 52 6.76 3.94 20.24
N ARG A 53 7.52 3.36 21.17
CA ARG A 53 8.70 4.00 21.80
C ARG A 53 9.83 4.25 20.80
N VAL A 54 10.13 3.30 19.91
CA VAL A 54 11.16 3.47 18.86
C VAL A 54 10.77 4.54 17.83
N PHE A 55 9.47 4.70 17.52
CA PHE A 55 8.99 5.70 16.55
C PHE A 55 8.78 7.12 17.13
N MET A 56 8.60 7.27 18.44
CA MET A 56 8.40 8.58 19.09
C MET A 56 9.68 9.34 19.45
N GLU A 57 10.86 8.69 19.45
CA GLU A 57 12.12 9.30 19.88
C GLU A 57 13.13 9.58 18.75
N TRP A 58 12.70 9.59 17.48
CA TRP A 58 13.61 10.12 16.46
C TRP A 58 13.80 11.62 16.66
N PRO A 59 15.05 12.10 16.81
CA PRO A 59 15.29 13.53 16.87
C PRO A 59 14.72 14.18 15.61
N LYS A 60 14.05 15.32 15.80
CA LYS A 60 13.51 16.10 14.70
C LYS A 60 14.63 16.37 13.71
N CYS A 61 14.41 16.02 12.44
CA CYS A 61 15.47 16.18 11.45
C CYS A 61 15.87 17.65 11.32
N GLU A 62 17.17 17.90 11.40
CA GLU A 62 17.74 19.24 11.33
C GLU A 62 18.21 19.59 9.92
N GLN A 63 18.36 20.89 9.67
CA GLN A 63 18.83 21.38 8.39
C GLN A 63 20.34 21.13 8.25
N ASN A 64 20.78 20.44 7.20
CA ASN A 64 22.21 20.27 6.96
C ASN A 64 22.80 21.52 6.30
N MET A 65 23.38 22.42 7.10
CA MET A 65 23.95 23.68 6.63
C MET A 65 25.12 23.50 5.64
N SER A 66 25.87 22.40 5.73
CA SER A 66 26.96 22.11 4.77
C SER A 66 26.45 21.92 3.34
N ALA A 67 25.17 21.57 3.17
CA ALA A 67 24.56 21.39 1.87
C ALA A 67 24.47 22.69 1.04
N ALA A 68 24.58 23.85 1.71
CA ALA A 68 24.65 25.16 1.05
C ALA A 68 26.00 25.42 0.35
N ASN A 69 27.05 24.63 0.63
CA ASN A 69 28.38 24.79 0.02
C ASN A 69 28.43 24.34 -1.45
N ILE A 70 27.32 23.82 -1.99
CA ILE A 70 27.22 23.43 -3.40
C ILE A 70 27.30 24.68 -4.28
N SER A 71 28.08 24.59 -5.37
CA SER A 71 28.22 25.69 -6.33
C SER A 71 26.88 26.16 -6.88
N GLY A 72 26.61 27.47 -6.74
CA GLY A 72 25.36 28.10 -7.19
C GLY A 72 24.13 27.74 -6.36
N PHE A 73 24.27 27.26 -5.13
CA PHE A 73 23.14 26.87 -4.27
C PHE A 73 22.10 28.00 -4.10
N SER A 74 22.54 29.23 -3.85
CA SER A 74 21.67 30.39 -3.61
C SER A 74 20.80 30.79 -4.80
N SER A 75 21.17 30.38 -6.03
CA SER A 75 20.38 30.65 -7.23
C SER A 75 19.38 29.54 -7.57
N LEU A 76 19.38 28.43 -6.81
CA LEU A 76 18.44 27.33 -7.01
C LEU A 76 17.03 27.71 -6.53
N PRO A 77 15.96 27.16 -7.13
CA PRO A 77 14.61 27.34 -6.61
C PRO A 77 14.46 26.87 -5.16
N ALA A 78 13.61 27.52 -4.37
CA ALA A 78 13.45 27.25 -2.93
C ALA A 78 13.15 25.77 -2.62
N HIS A 79 12.29 25.12 -3.40
CA HIS A 79 11.98 23.69 -3.21
C HIS A 79 13.18 22.77 -3.46
N ILE A 80 14.09 23.15 -4.35
CA ILE A 80 15.34 22.42 -4.59
C ILE A 80 16.32 22.64 -3.44
N GLN A 81 16.46 23.88 -2.97
CA GLN A 81 17.29 24.19 -1.80
C GLN A 81 16.82 23.35 -0.59
N GLN A 82 15.49 23.31 -0.36
CA GLN A 82 14.89 22.51 0.70
C GLN A 82 15.17 21.01 0.51
N PHE A 83 15.02 20.47 -0.70
CA PHE A 83 15.39 19.08 -0.98
C PHE A 83 16.85 18.80 -0.61
N ILE A 84 17.78 19.66 -1.03
CA ILE A 84 19.22 19.49 -0.78
C ILE A 84 19.52 19.57 0.73
N TYR A 85 18.92 20.51 1.44
CA TYR A 85 19.08 20.66 2.89
C TYR A 85 18.63 19.41 3.67
N TYR A 86 17.52 18.79 3.26
CA TYR A 86 16.86 17.73 4.02
C TYR A 86 16.93 16.34 3.36
N ARG A 87 17.71 16.14 2.28
CA ARG A 87 17.84 14.84 1.58
C ARG A 87 18.31 13.67 2.44
N HIS A 88 18.93 13.98 3.59
CA HIS A 88 19.42 13.03 4.58
C HIS A 88 18.31 12.59 5.57
N CYS A 89 17.23 13.36 5.70
CA CYS A 89 16.08 13.04 6.53
C CYS A 89 15.27 11.91 5.89
N ARG A 90 15.24 10.75 6.55
CA ARG A 90 14.51 9.56 6.07
C ARG A 90 13.53 8.99 7.09
N HIS A 91 13.51 9.54 8.30
CA HIS A 91 12.65 9.11 9.38
C HIS A 91 11.66 10.23 9.70
N PHE A 92 10.38 9.88 9.74
CA PHE A 92 9.29 10.78 10.05
C PHE A 92 8.28 10.03 10.92
N PRO A 93 7.73 10.66 11.98
CA PRO A 93 6.71 10.05 12.81
C PRO A 93 5.50 9.61 12.00
N VAL A 94 4.94 8.45 12.34
CA VAL A 94 3.64 7.99 11.82
C VAL A 94 2.54 8.71 12.60
N LEU A 95 1.65 9.41 11.91
CA LEU A 95 0.49 10.11 12.50
C LEU A 95 -0.77 9.24 12.51
N LEU A 96 -0.97 8.46 11.44
CA LEU A 96 -2.06 7.50 11.30
C LEU A 96 -1.45 6.18 10.82
N ASP A 97 -1.62 5.11 11.61
CA ASP A 97 -1.13 3.77 11.30
C ASP A 97 -2.29 2.81 10.97
N ILE A 98 -1.97 1.69 10.34
CA ILE A 98 -2.86 0.60 9.95
C ILE A 98 -2.18 -0.77 10.14
N PRO A 99 -1.71 -1.10 11.36
CA PRO A 99 -0.84 -2.26 11.60
C PRO A 99 -1.46 -3.59 11.14
N ASP A 100 -2.78 -3.72 11.21
CA ASP A 100 -3.50 -4.95 10.86
C ASP A 100 -3.92 -5.06 9.39
N LYS A 101 -3.54 -4.11 8.52
CA LYS A 101 -4.03 -4.09 7.13
C LYS A 101 -3.71 -5.38 6.35
N CYS A 102 -2.56 -5.98 6.62
CA CYS A 102 -2.16 -7.27 6.05
C CYS A 102 -2.41 -8.45 6.99
N GLY A 103 -3.16 -8.25 8.08
CA GLY A 103 -3.38 -9.25 9.13
C GLY A 103 -2.15 -9.50 10.01
N GLY A 104 -1.18 -8.58 10.01
CA GLY A 104 0.12 -8.73 10.66
C GLY A 104 1.18 -9.37 9.75
N SER A 105 2.40 -9.49 10.26
CA SER A 105 3.56 -10.01 9.51
C SER A 105 3.33 -11.44 9.01
N GLU A 106 2.78 -12.31 9.86
CA GLU A 106 2.54 -13.73 9.59
C GLU A 106 1.45 -13.99 8.54
N LYS A 107 0.43 -13.13 8.48
CA LYS A 107 -0.72 -13.30 7.57
C LYS A 107 -0.61 -12.46 6.30
N SER A 108 0.49 -11.72 6.13
CA SER A 108 0.68 -10.82 4.99
C SER A 108 0.71 -11.53 3.64
N SER A 109 1.06 -12.82 3.58
CA SER A 109 0.95 -13.68 2.40
C SER A 109 -0.50 -13.93 1.93
N ASN A 110 -1.49 -13.69 2.79
CA ASN A 110 -2.89 -13.75 2.38
C ASN A 110 -3.28 -12.58 1.48
N VAL A 111 -2.47 -11.52 1.40
CA VAL A 111 -2.69 -10.39 0.50
C VAL A 111 -1.96 -10.66 -0.82
N PHE A 112 -2.73 -10.97 -1.86
CA PHE A 112 -2.18 -11.22 -3.18
C PHE A 112 -1.75 -9.92 -3.87
N LEU A 113 -2.62 -8.91 -3.88
CA LEU A 113 -2.33 -7.60 -4.45
C LEU A 113 -2.65 -6.49 -3.45
N LEU A 114 -1.63 -5.72 -3.08
CA LEU A 114 -1.77 -4.53 -2.28
C LEU A 114 -1.75 -3.27 -3.16
N LEU A 115 -2.86 -2.54 -3.17
CA LEU A 115 -3.00 -1.28 -3.88
C LEU A 115 -2.44 -0.16 -2.99
N VAL A 116 -1.25 0.33 -3.31
CA VAL A 116 -0.54 1.40 -2.62
C VAL A 116 -0.75 2.71 -3.39
N ILE A 117 -1.70 3.50 -2.93
CA ILE A 117 -2.19 4.67 -3.67
C ILE A 117 -1.65 5.95 -3.03
N LYS A 118 -0.83 6.68 -3.79
CA LYS A 118 -0.33 8.00 -3.38
C LYS A 118 -1.47 9.01 -3.44
N SER A 119 -1.82 9.58 -2.29
CA SER A 119 -2.84 10.63 -2.19
C SER A 119 -2.31 11.80 -1.35
N SER A 120 -3.09 12.88 -1.28
CA SER A 120 -2.81 14.06 -0.47
C SER A 120 -3.97 14.32 0.49
N PRO A 121 -3.77 14.99 1.63
CA PRO A 121 -4.83 15.17 2.63
C PRO A 121 -6.15 15.73 2.06
N GLY A 122 -6.07 16.73 1.19
CA GLY A 122 -7.25 17.36 0.57
C GLY A 122 -8.03 16.49 -0.43
N ASN A 123 -7.50 15.35 -0.89
CA ASN A 123 -8.07 14.53 -1.96
C ASN A 123 -9.11 13.50 -1.47
N PHE A 124 -10.01 13.91 -0.57
CA PHE A 124 -11.04 13.02 -0.01
C PHE A 124 -11.96 12.43 -1.09
N ASP A 125 -12.42 13.27 -2.02
CA ASP A 125 -13.30 12.88 -3.13
C ASP A 125 -12.67 11.81 -4.04
N ARG A 126 -11.38 11.94 -4.35
CA ARG A 126 -10.60 10.95 -5.10
C ARG A 126 -10.55 9.63 -4.35
N ARG A 127 -10.12 9.65 -3.08
CA ARG A 127 -10.07 8.42 -2.26
C ARG A 127 -11.42 7.74 -2.21
N GLU A 128 -12.49 8.50 -1.99
CA GLU A 128 -13.84 7.96 -1.88
C GLU A 128 -14.35 7.31 -3.17
N VAL A 129 -14.10 7.93 -4.32
CA VAL A 129 -14.40 7.31 -5.63
C VAL A 129 -13.59 6.02 -5.80
N LEU A 130 -12.32 6.01 -5.42
CA LEU A 130 -11.47 4.82 -5.50
C LEU A 130 -12.01 3.67 -4.64
N ARG A 131 -12.49 3.94 -3.42
CA ARG A 131 -13.13 2.93 -2.56
C ARG A 131 -14.35 2.28 -3.21
N LYS A 132 -15.11 3.07 -3.97
CA LYS A 132 -16.35 2.66 -4.65
C LYS A 132 -16.12 2.03 -6.04
N THR A 133 -14.91 2.08 -6.56
CA THR A 133 -14.58 1.66 -7.92
C THR A 133 -13.47 0.62 -7.91
N TRP A 134 -12.40 0.82 -8.68
CA TRP A 134 -11.39 -0.19 -8.93
C TRP A 134 -10.60 -0.56 -7.68
N ALA A 135 -10.40 0.38 -6.76
CA ALA A 135 -9.64 0.14 -5.55
C ALA A 135 -10.43 -0.54 -4.43
N ARG A 136 -11.68 -0.95 -4.67
CA ARG A 136 -12.51 -1.67 -3.70
C ARG A 136 -11.81 -2.93 -3.21
N GLU A 137 -11.64 -3.06 -1.90
CA GLU A 137 -11.12 -4.28 -1.29
C GLU A 137 -12.08 -5.45 -1.53
N ARG A 138 -11.58 -6.54 -2.10
CA ARG A 138 -12.38 -7.73 -2.45
C ARG A 138 -11.48 -8.91 -2.75
N GLN A 139 -12.07 -10.10 -2.85
CA GLN A 139 -11.44 -11.21 -3.53
C GLN A 139 -11.81 -11.19 -5.02
N HIS A 140 -10.85 -11.52 -5.87
CA HIS A 140 -11.05 -11.82 -7.28
C HIS A 140 -10.39 -13.17 -7.55
N ASN A 141 -11.13 -14.14 -8.08
CA ASN A 141 -10.69 -15.53 -8.22
C ASN A 141 -10.09 -16.14 -6.93
N GLY A 142 -10.69 -15.80 -5.78
CA GLY A 142 -10.22 -16.25 -4.45
C GLY A 142 -9.01 -15.50 -3.89
N LEU A 143 -8.36 -14.64 -4.68
CA LEU A 143 -7.17 -13.89 -4.29
C LEU A 143 -7.55 -12.51 -3.71
N TRP A 144 -7.00 -12.16 -2.55
CA TRP A 144 -7.32 -10.89 -1.89
C TRP A 144 -6.61 -9.70 -2.51
N VAL A 145 -7.41 -8.68 -2.83
CA VAL A 145 -6.95 -7.33 -3.16
C VAL A 145 -7.26 -6.40 -1.99
N ARG A 146 -6.23 -5.77 -1.43
CA ARG A 146 -6.31 -4.82 -0.30
C ARG A 146 -5.85 -3.43 -0.74
N ARG A 147 -6.26 -2.38 -0.03
CA ARG A 147 -5.94 -1.00 -0.37
C ARG A 147 -5.31 -0.25 0.80
N ILE A 148 -4.34 0.60 0.48
CA ILE A 148 -3.77 1.61 1.36
C ILE A 148 -3.62 2.93 0.60
N PHE A 149 -4.07 4.02 1.21
CA PHE A 149 -3.70 5.37 0.82
C PHE A 149 -2.50 5.84 1.64
N ILE A 150 -1.44 6.26 0.96
CA ILE A 150 -0.25 6.83 1.61
C ILE A 150 -0.25 8.35 1.48
N SER A 151 -0.02 9.06 2.59
CA SER A 151 -0.09 10.51 2.68
C SER A 151 0.96 11.11 3.62
N GLY A 152 1.35 12.35 3.35
CA GLY A 152 2.00 13.25 4.30
C GLY A 152 0.99 14.22 4.93
N THR A 153 1.48 15.38 5.36
CA THR A 153 0.70 16.52 5.86
C THR A 153 0.67 17.67 4.85
N ALA A 154 -0.40 18.44 4.79
CA ALA A 154 -0.54 19.55 3.85
C ALA A 154 -1.04 20.81 4.55
N GLY A 155 -0.90 21.96 3.89
CA GLY A 155 -1.27 23.27 4.44
C GLY A 155 -0.31 23.77 5.53
N SER A 156 -0.69 24.89 6.15
CA SER A 156 0.05 25.51 7.26
C SER A 156 -0.90 26.05 8.32
N GLY A 157 -0.41 26.23 9.55
CA GLY A 157 -1.22 26.76 10.67
C GLY A 157 -2.56 26.02 10.84
N VAL A 158 -3.66 26.79 10.81
CA VAL A 158 -5.03 26.29 10.97
C VAL A 158 -5.42 25.27 9.89
N GLU A 159 -4.98 25.48 8.65
CA GLU A 159 -5.33 24.58 7.54
C GLU A 159 -4.71 23.19 7.72
N ARG A 160 -3.45 23.13 8.20
CA ARG A 160 -2.79 21.85 8.51
C ARG A 160 -3.53 21.09 9.60
N VAL A 161 -3.94 21.78 10.66
CA VAL A 161 -4.74 21.19 11.74
C VAL A 161 -6.06 20.66 11.18
N ARG A 162 -6.78 21.46 10.39
CA ARG A 162 -8.05 21.06 9.77
C ARG A 162 -7.91 19.82 8.89
N LEU A 163 -6.91 19.78 8.01
CA LEU A 163 -6.70 18.66 7.09
C LEU A 163 -6.33 17.37 7.84
N ASN A 164 -5.51 17.46 8.88
CA ASN A 164 -5.16 16.30 9.70
C ASN A 164 -6.37 15.77 10.49
N GLU A 165 -7.22 16.63 11.04
CA GLU A 165 -8.45 16.19 11.73
C GLU A 165 -9.45 15.55 10.76
N LEU A 166 -9.59 16.08 9.53
CA LEU A 166 -10.41 15.46 8.48
C LEU A 166 -9.90 14.07 8.09
N LEU A 167 -8.58 13.92 7.92
CA LEU A 167 -7.97 12.61 7.64
C LEU A 167 -8.15 11.62 8.78
N LYS A 168 -8.05 12.08 10.02
CA LYS A 168 -8.29 11.27 11.21
C LYS A 168 -9.74 10.79 11.29
N ALA A 169 -10.70 11.66 10.95
CA ALA A 169 -12.10 11.29 10.86
C ALA A 169 -12.35 10.24 9.75
N GLU A 170 -11.77 10.45 8.57
CA GLU A 170 -11.84 9.49 7.45
C GLU A 170 -11.20 8.13 7.82
N GLN A 171 -10.05 8.15 8.51
CA GLN A 171 -9.34 6.96 8.96
C GLN A 171 -10.16 6.17 9.98
N LYS A 172 -10.90 6.84 10.86
CA LYS A 172 -11.80 6.19 11.84
C LYS A 172 -12.87 5.34 11.13
N GLU A 173 -13.35 5.81 9.98
CA GLU A 173 -14.37 5.13 9.18
C GLU A 173 -13.80 4.02 8.29
N HIS A 174 -12.71 4.30 7.57
CA HIS A 174 -12.25 3.40 6.50
C HIS A 174 -11.01 2.57 6.84
N ARG A 175 -10.22 2.97 7.83
CA ARG A 175 -9.00 2.28 8.29
C ARG A 175 -8.07 1.86 7.14
N ASP A 176 -7.81 2.78 6.22
CA ASP A 176 -7.04 2.54 5.00
C ASP A 176 -6.04 3.66 4.67
N ILE A 177 -5.77 4.57 5.59
CA ILE A 177 -4.83 5.68 5.45
C ILE A 177 -3.62 5.44 6.33
N LEU A 178 -2.45 5.51 5.71
CA LEU A 178 -1.15 5.55 6.36
C LEU A 178 -0.56 6.96 6.16
N GLN A 179 -0.33 7.65 7.27
CA GLN A 179 0.11 9.05 7.24
C GLN A 179 1.40 9.25 8.04
N TRP A 180 2.36 9.97 7.46
CA TRP A 180 3.58 10.41 8.16
C TRP A 180 3.66 11.93 8.28
N ASP A 181 4.41 12.41 9.27
CA ASP A 181 4.59 13.84 9.53
C ASP A 181 5.66 14.52 8.66
N PHE A 182 5.57 14.36 7.33
CA PHE A 182 6.36 15.14 6.38
C PHE A 182 5.43 16.04 5.55
N HIS A 183 5.97 17.12 4.98
CA HIS A 183 5.18 18.00 4.12
C HIS A 183 4.94 17.37 2.74
N GLU A 184 3.68 17.19 2.41
CA GLU A 184 3.23 16.65 1.14
C GLU A 184 3.58 17.59 -0.01
N SER A 185 4.31 17.07 -1.00
CA SER A 185 4.65 17.82 -2.20
C SER A 185 5.04 16.86 -3.34
N PHE A 186 4.98 17.36 -4.57
CA PHE A 186 5.45 16.62 -5.74
C PHE A 186 6.91 16.14 -5.59
N PHE A 187 7.78 16.94 -4.96
CA PHE A 187 9.19 16.60 -4.77
C PHE A 187 9.45 15.61 -3.62
N ASN A 188 8.47 15.42 -2.73
CA ASN A 188 8.55 14.45 -1.63
C ASN A 188 7.88 13.10 -1.96
N LEU A 189 7.43 12.87 -3.19
CA LEU A 189 6.85 11.59 -3.60
C LEU A 189 7.81 10.40 -3.39
N THR A 190 9.10 10.59 -3.65
CA THR A 190 10.11 9.56 -3.39
C THR A 190 10.26 9.28 -1.89
N LEU A 191 10.22 10.31 -1.05
CA LEU A 191 10.25 10.15 0.41
C LEU A 191 9.02 9.35 0.88
N LYS A 192 7.82 9.72 0.41
CA LYS A 192 6.58 9.00 0.69
C LYS A 192 6.69 7.51 0.34
N GLN A 193 7.27 7.21 -0.82
CA GLN A 193 7.45 5.84 -1.29
C GLN A 193 8.45 5.04 -0.42
N ILE A 194 9.55 5.67 -0.02
CA ILE A 194 10.56 5.04 0.87
C ILE A 194 9.96 4.76 2.24
N LEU A 195 9.23 5.72 2.82
CA LEU A 195 8.56 5.53 4.11
C LEU A 195 7.54 4.38 4.06
N PHE A 196 6.81 4.25 2.95
CA PHE A 196 5.93 3.11 2.75
C PHE A 196 6.69 1.77 2.69
N PHE A 197 7.80 1.68 1.95
CA PHE A 197 8.57 0.44 1.88
C PHE A 197 9.15 0.04 3.24
N GLU A 198 9.60 1.01 4.04
CA GLU A 198 10.04 0.76 5.41
C GLU A 198 8.89 0.23 6.28
N TRP A 199 7.70 0.84 6.21
CA TRP A 199 6.52 0.36 6.92
C TRP A 199 6.10 -1.06 6.48
N MET A 200 6.09 -1.30 5.17
CA MET A 200 5.73 -2.59 4.57
C MET A 200 6.65 -3.70 5.06
N LYS A 201 7.94 -3.42 5.22
CA LYS A 201 8.92 -4.40 5.70
C LYS A 201 8.53 -5.00 7.04
N HIS A 202 7.87 -4.23 7.91
CA HIS A 202 7.45 -4.68 9.23
C HIS A 202 5.99 -5.15 9.27
N ARG A 203 5.10 -4.53 8.49
CA ARG A 203 3.65 -4.78 8.58
C ARG A 203 3.09 -5.72 7.50
N CYS A 204 3.75 -5.79 6.34
CA CYS A 204 3.31 -6.56 5.18
C CYS A 204 4.48 -7.29 4.47
N PRO A 205 5.39 -7.98 5.18
CA PRO A 205 6.63 -8.50 4.59
C PRO A 205 6.44 -9.54 3.48
N ASN A 206 5.36 -10.32 3.54
CA ASN A 206 5.11 -11.46 2.63
C ASN A 206 3.97 -11.20 1.63
N VAL A 207 3.55 -9.95 1.43
CA VAL A 207 2.59 -9.60 0.37
C VAL A 207 3.13 -10.03 -1.00
N HIS A 208 2.29 -10.61 -1.86
CA HIS A 208 2.80 -11.15 -3.13
C HIS A 208 3.14 -10.03 -4.12
N PHE A 209 2.21 -9.11 -4.35
CA PHE A 209 2.36 -8.05 -5.34
C PHE A 209 1.82 -6.71 -4.84
N LEU A 210 2.33 -5.65 -5.44
CA LEU A 210 1.92 -4.27 -5.18
C LEU A 210 1.56 -3.57 -6.48
N LEU A 211 0.49 -2.78 -6.44
CA LEU A 211 0.29 -1.69 -7.38
C LEU A 211 0.66 -0.40 -6.68
N ASN A 212 1.72 0.25 -7.14
CA ASN A 212 2.02 1.62 -6.73
C ASN A 212 1.36 2.54 -7.75
N GLY A 213 0.41 3.38 -7.33
CA GLY A 213 -0.37 4.22 -8.22
C GLY A 213 -0.66 5.61 -7.68
N ASP A 214 -0.98 6.56 -8.56
CA ASP A 214 -1.52 7.87 -8.20
C ASP A 214 -3.04 7.80 -8.00
N ASP A 215 -3.63 8.77 -7.29
CA ASP A 215 -5.07 8.82 -7.03
C ASP A 215 -5.92 9.40 -8.19
N ASP A 216 -5.30 9.73 -9.33
CA ASP A 216 -5.97 10.12 -10.60
C ASP A 216 -5.85 9.07 -11.71
N VAL A 217 -5.50 7.83 -11.42
CA VAL A 217 -5.47 6.76 -12.43
C VAL A 217 -6.74 5.93 -12.42
N PHE A 218 -7.07 5.40 -13.59
CA PHE A 218 -7.98 4.27 -13.71
C PHE A 218 -7.16 2.98 -13.75
N ALA A 219 -7.47 2.00 -12.90
CA ALA A 219 -6.79 0.71 -12.89
C ALA A 219 -7.79 -0.45 -13.07
N ASN A 220 -7.46 -1.39 -13.95
CA ASN A 220 -8.18 -2.66 -14.06
C ASN A 220 -7.56 -3.68 -13.10
N THR A 221 -7.96 -3.65 -11.83
CA THR A 221 -7.38 -4.53 -10.81
C THR A 221 -7.70 -6.00 -11.04
N ASP A 222 -8.83 -6.33 -11.70
CA ASP A 222 -9.17 -7.71 -12.03
C ASP A 222 -8.20 -8.24 -13.10
N GLY A 223 -7.99 -7.47 -14.17
CA GLY A 223 -6.98 -7.79 -15.20
C GLY A 223 -5.55 -7.85 -14.66
N MET A 224 -5.20 -7.05 -13.63
CA MET A 224 -3.91 -7.19 -12.95
C MET A 224 -3.81 -8.51 -12.19
N VAL A 225 -4.86 -8.94 -11.50
CA VAL A 225 -4.85 -10.23 -10.79
C VAL A 225 -4.71 -11.39 -11.77
N GLU A 226 -5.43 -11.35 -12.89
CA GLU A 226 -5.30 -12.35 -13.97
C GLU A 226 -3.85 -12.39 -14.50
N TYR A 227 -3.32 -11.24 -14.93
CA TYR A 227 -1.94 -11.12 -15.43
C TYR A 227 -0.90 -11.67 -14.43
N LEU A 228 -0.98 -11.28 -13.16
CA LEU A 228 -0.02 -11.70 -12.14
C LEU A 228 -0.13 -13.19 -11.82
N THR A 229 -1.33 -13.77 -11.95
CA THR A 229 -1.57 -15.20 -11.74
C THR A 229 -0.93 -16.03 -12.85
N ASP A 230 -0.92 -15.53 -14.08
CA ASP A 230 -0.35 -16.22 -15.24
C ASP A 230 1.18 -16.18 -15.28
N LEU A 231 1.83 -15.34 -14.45
CA LEU A 231 3.29 -15.29 -14.35
C LEU A 231 3.89 -16.57 -13.74
N PRO A 232 5.06 -17.02 -14.23
CA PRO A 232 5.79 -18.11 -13.60
C PRO A 232 6.27 -17.69 -12.20
N GLY A 233 5.98 -18.51 -11.18
CA GLY A 233 6.36 -18.19 -9.80
C GLY A 233 5.58 -17.01 -9.21
N ASN A 234 4.26 -17.00 -9.42
CA ASN A 234 3.30 -15.97 -8.98
C ASN A 234 3.09 -15.83 -7.45
N ASN A 235 4.04 -16.30 -6.63
CA ASN A 235 3.99 -16.19 -5.17
C ASN A 235 4.67 -14.91 -4.65
N GLY A 236 5.00 -13.97 -5.54
CA GLY A 236 5.66 -12.70 -5.18
C GLY A 236 7.13 -12.81 -4.79
N SER A 237 7.73 -14.01 -4.85
CA SER A 237 9.13 -14.25 -4.45
C SER A 237 10.15 -14.00 -5.57
N SER A 238 9.69 -13.88 -6.82
CA SER A 238 10.52 -13.57 -7.99
C SER A 238 10.51 -12.09 -8.31
N HIS A 239 11.53 -11.60 -9.02
CA HIS A 239 11.58 -10.20 -9.46
C HIS A 239 10.41 -9.88 -10.39
N LEU A 240 9.63 -8.86 -10.03
CA LEU A 240 8.71 -8.19 -10.92
C LEU A 240 8.79 -6.69 -10.66
N TYR A 241 9.11 -5.93 -11.70
CA TYR A 241 8.94 -4.49 -11.74
C TYR A 241 8.49 -4.12 -13.13
N THR A 242 7.22 -3.76 -13.31
CA THR A 242 6.68 -3.56 -14.65
C THR A 242 5.69 -2.40 -14.76
N GLY A 243 5.70 -1.72 -15.90
CA GLY A 243 4.88 -0.54 -16.15
C GLY A 243 5.26 0.17 -17.45
N TYR A 244 4.93 1.46 -17.55
CA TYR A 244 5.40 2.29 -18.66
C TYR A 244 6.85 2.72 -18.39
N VAL A 245 7.82 2.14 -19.09
CA VAL A 245 9.25 2.39 -18.83
C VAL A 245 9.77 3.54 -19.68
N PHE A 246 10.44 4.49 -19.02
CA PHE A 246 11.28 5.47 -19.67
C PHE A 246 12.70 4.93 -19.77
N GLU A 247 13.17 4.73 -20.99
CA GLU A 247 14.56 4.38 -21.27
C GLU A 247 15.35 5.62 -21.67
N ASN A 248 16.62 5.70 -21.26
CA ASN A 248 17.55 6.77 -21.64
C ASN A 248 17.02 8.19 -21.36
N ALA A 249 16.17 8.36 -20.34
CA ALA A 249 15.62 9.65 -19.97
C ALA A 249 16.71 10.55 -19.39
N ALA A 250 16.69 11.83 -19.76
CA ALA A 250 17.57 12.85 -19.22
C ALA A 250 16.81 13.83 -18.31
N PRO A 251 17.46 14.40 -17.28
CA PRO A 251 16.84 15.43 -16.45
C PRO A 251 16.46 16.66 -17.27
N PHE A 252 15.25 17.20 -17.04
CA PHE A 252 14.87 18.47 -17.66
C PHE A 252 15.66 19.61 -17.04
N ARG A 253 16.48 20.30 -17.86
CA ARG A 253 17.34 21.40 -17.38
C ARG A 253 16.69 22.79 -17.49
N SER A 254 15.48 22.88 -18.03
CA SER A 254 14.72 24.14 -18.08
C SER A 254 13.91 24.34 -16.80
N ASN A 255 14.11 25.47 -16.12
CA ASN A 255 13.36 25.84 -14.90
C ASN A 255 11.86 26.07 -15.14
N ARG A 256 11.40 26.11 -16.39
CA ARG A 256 9.98 26.17 -16.76
C ARG A 256 9.29 24.81 -16.68
N SER A 257 10.07 23.72 -16.65
CA SER A 257 9.53 22.37 -16.53
C SER A 257 9.12 22.08 -15.09
N LYS A 258 7.96 21.45 -14.90
CA LYS A 258 7.57 20.85 -13.61
C LYS A 258 8.61 19.84 -13.11
N TYR A 259 9.33 19.20 -14.03
CA TYR A 259 10.34 18.18 -13.76
C TYR A 259 11.77 18.74 -13.82
N TYR A 260 11.93 20.06 -13.62
CA TYR A 260 13.24 20.70 -13.63
C TYR A 260 14.17 20.09 -12.58
N ILE A 261 15.37 19.68 -13.00
CA ILE A 261 16.44 19.22 -12.12
C ILE A 261 17.77 19.89 -12.51
N PRO A 262 18.37 20.68 -11.61
CA PRO A 262 19.65 21.33 -11.86
C PRO A 262 20.80 20.33 -11.92
N LYS A 263 21.91 20.72 -12.59
CA LYS A 263 23.09 19.87 -12.78
C LYS A 263 23.77 19.44 -11.48
N GLN A 264 23.58 20.22 -10.41
CA GLN A 264 24.13 19.98 -9.09
C GLN A 264 23.54 18.74 -8.37
N ILE A 265 22.39 18.23 -8.80
CA ILE A 265 21.67 17.17 -8.07
C ILE A 265 21.93 15.77 -8.63
N THR A 266 22.00 15.63 -9.96
CA THR A 266 22.00 14.33 -10.60
C THR A 266 22.79 14.34 -11.91
N ALA A 267 23.20 13.14 -12.33
CA ALA A 267 23.92 12.87 -13.56
C ALA A 267 23.11 13.28 -14.81
N GLU A 268 23.70 13.11 -16.00
CA GLU A 268 23.05 13.52 -17.26
C GLU A 268 21.99 12.54 -17.76
N LEU A 269 21.99 11.29 -17.29
CA LEU A 269 21.03 10.26 -17.65
C LEU A 269 20.47 9.56 -16.43
N TYR A 270 19.19 9.23 -16.48
CA TYR A 270 18.52 8.39 -15.49
C TYR A 270 18.63 6.91 -15.85
N PRO A 271 18.74 6.01 -14.84
CA PRO A 271 18.52 4.59 -15.07
C PRO A 271 17.07 4.36 -15.55
N PRO A 272 16.78 3.26 -16.26
CA PRO A 272 15.41 2.93 -16.65
C PRO A 272 14.45 2.90 -15.45
N TYR A 273 13.29 3.52 -15.60
CA TYR A 273 12.30 3.62 -14.52
C TYR A 273 10.86 3.64 -15.06
N CYS A 274 9.90 3.22 -14.24
CA CYS A 274 8.48 3.31 -14.57
C CYS A 274 7.89 4.70 -14.33
N GLY A 275 7.00 5.15 -15.21
CA GLY A 275 6.32 6.44 -15.15
C GLY A 275 5.41 6.66 -13.94
N GLY A 276 5.12 7.93 -13.65
CA GLY A 276 4.51 8.40 -12.39
C GLY A 276 3.09 7.93 -12.07
N GLY A 277 2.27 7.55 -13.06
CA GLY A 277 0.88 7.15 -12.83
C GLY A 277 0.72 5.81 -12.10
N GLY A 278 1.53 4.81 -12.44
CA GLY A 278 1.62 3.59 -11.65
C GLY A 278 2.39 2.45 -12.29
N TYR A 279 2.75 1.48 -11.46
CA TYR A 279 3.54 0.30 -11.82
C TYR A 279 3.28 -0.85 -10.85
N LEU A 280 3.54 -2.07 -11.31
CA LEU A 280 3.45 -3.28 -10.50
C LEU A 280 4.83 -3.69 -9.97
N LEU A 281 4.87 -4.15 -8.72
CA LEU A 281 6.03 -4.75 -8.07
C LEU A 281 5.66 -6.10 -7.48
N SER A 282 6.61 -7.03 -7.39
CA SER A 282 6.50 -8.13 -6.43
C SER A 282 6.95 -7.69 -5.03
N GLY A 283 6.49 -8.40 -4.01
CA GLY A 283 6.96 -8.21 -2.63
C GLY A 283 8.47 -8.36 -2.53
N HIS A 284 9.05 -9.35 -3.23
CA HIS A 284 10.49 -9.53 -3.34
C HIS A 284 11.21 -8.29 -3.87
N THR A 285 10.71 -7.71 -4.97
CA THR A 285 11.33 -6.54 -5.58
C THR A 285 11.20 -5.31 -4.70
N ALA A 286 10.06 -5.12 -4.02
CA ALA A 286 9.86 -4.00 -3.10
C ALA A 286 10.87 -3.98 -1.93
N MET A 287 11.41 -5.15 -1.56
CA MET A 287 12.41 -5.31 -0.51
C MET A 287 13.86 -5.11 -0.99
N LYS A 288 14.08 -4.88 -2.29
CA LYS A 288 15.41 -4.79 -2.90
C LYS A 288 15.57 -3.51 -3.70
N ALA A 289 16.75 -2.89 -3.60
CA ALA A 289 17.11 -1.74 -4.41
C ALA A 289 17.83 -2.16 -5.71
N GLY A 290 17.82 -1.28 -6.72
CA GLY A 290 18.65 -1.41 -7.92
C GLY A 290 18.15 -2.38 -8.99
N LEU A 291 16.94 -2.94 -8.84
CA LEU A 291 16.36 -3.84 -9.84
C LEU A 291 15.70 -3.03 -10.98
N LEU A 292 15.89 -3.49 -12.22
CA LEU A 292 15.43 -2.80 -13.42
C LEU A 292 13.98 -3.16 -13.78
N PRO A 293 13.21 -2.21 -14.35
CA PRO A 293 11.86 -2.47 -14.80
C PRO A 293 11.81 -3.17 -16.16
N THR A 294 10.67 -3.77 -16.46
CA THR A 294 10.26 -4.26 -17.78
C THR A 294 9.04 -3.51 -18.28
N VAL A 295 8.90 -3.38 -19.60
CA VAL A 295 7.76 -2.69 -20.22
C VAL A 295 6.49 -3.54 -20.12
N HIS A 296 5.38 -2.94 -19.68
CA HIS A 296 4.04 -3.50 -19.82
C HIS A 296 3.18 -2.63 -20.74
N THR A 297 2.76 -3.19 -21.87
CA THR A 297 2.03 -2.43 -22.91
C THR A 297 0.65 -1.95 -22.44
N GLY A 298 0.03 -2.65 -21.50
CA GLY A 298 -1.23 -2.29 -20.85
C GLY A 298 -1.17 -1.14 -19.84
N VAL A 299 0.01 -0.58 -19.55
CA VAL A 299 0.17 0.56 -18.63
C VAL A 299 0.43 1.85 -19.43
N LYS A 300 -0.49 2.81 -19.33
CA LYS A 300 -0.47 4.08 -20.09
C LYS A 300 -0.40 5.28 -19.14
N THR A 301 0.82 5.74 -18.83
CA THR A 301 1.04 6.87 -17.91
C THR A 301 1.11 8.25 -18.61
N LEU A 302 1.06 8.30 -19.94
CA LEU A 302 1.14 9.53 -20.74
C LEU A 302 -0.19 9.91 -21.40
N GLY A 303 -1.32 9.39 -20.91
CA GLY A 303 -2.59 9.46 -21.61
C GLY A 303 -2.74 8.39 -22.68
N LEU A 304 -3.89 8.42 -23.37
CA LEU A 304 -4.18 7.51 -24.47
C LEU A 304 -3.92 8.24 -25.80
N THR A 305 -2.76 8.00 -26.41
CA THR A 305 -2.49 8.50 -27.76
C THR A 305 -3.24 7.65 -28.79
N ILE A 306 -4.54 7.86 -28.92
CA ILE A 306 -5.34 7.23 -29.98
C ILE A 306 -5.12 8.04 -31.27
N LYS A 307 -4.67 7.38 -32.35
CA LYS A 307 -4.64 8.01 -33.69
C LYS A 307 -6.05 8.50 -33.99
N LYS A 308 -6.21 9.82 -34.12
CA LYS A 308 -7.44 10.64 -34.15
C LYS A 308 -8.59 10.23 -35.08
N GLN A 309 -8.55 9.07 -35.72
CA GLN A 309 -9.50 8.68 -36.77
C GLN A 309 -10.38 7.46 -36.48
N LYS A 310 -10.24 6.72 -35.36
CA LYS A 310 -11.11 5.53 -35.14
C LYS A 310 -11.66 5.24 -33.74
N MET A 311 -11.24 5.92 -32.66
CA MET A 311 -11.77 5.62 -31.31
C MET A 311 -11.79 6.86 -30.42
N ASP A 312 -12.84 6.95 -29.59
CA ASP A 312 -12.93 7.88 -28.47
C ASP A 312 -11.89 7.50 -27.41
N GLU A 313 -11.16 8.48 -26.87
CA GLU A 313 -10.19 8.32 -25.78
C GLU A 313 -10.83 7.69 -24.53
N HIS A 314 -12.16 7.80 -24.40
CA HIS A 314 -12.95 7.23 -23.32
C HIS A 314 -13.80 6.05 -23.78
N GLU A 315 -13.36 5.30 -24.81
CA GLU A 315 -14.05 4.10 -25.22
C GLU A 315 -13.93 3.02 -24.12
N PRO A 316 -15.05 2.54 -23.52
CA PRO A 316 -14.99 1.60 -22.41
C PRO A 316 -14.28 0.28 -22.73
N CYS A 317 -14.43 -0.23 -23.95
CA CYS A 317 -13.81 -1.49 -24.36
C CYS A 317 -12.28 -1.41 -24.45
N TYR A 318 -11.75 -0.29 -24.93
CA TYR A 318 -10.32 -0.06 -24.92
C TYR A 318 -9.75 0.03 -23.52
N ILE A 319 -10.38 0.82 -22.65
CA ILE A 319 -9.93 0.99 -21.25
C ILE A 319 -10.03 -0.34 -20.49
N LYS A 320 -11.06 -1.14 -20.75
CA LYS A 320 -11.23 -2.48 -20.15
C LYS A 320 -10.08 -3.43 -20.50
N GLY A 321 -9.47 -3.27 -21.67
CA GLY A 321 -8.31 -4.07 -22.11
C GLY A 321 -6.98 -3.61 -21.52
N LEU A 322 -6.90 -2.46 -20.83
CA LEU A 322 -5.67 -1.92 -20.26
C LEU A 322 -5.57 -2.25 -18.77
N LEU A 323 -4.33 -2.30 -18.24
CA LEU A 323 -4.11 -2.44 -16.80
C LEU A 323 -4.27 -1.10 -16.09
N LEU A 324 -3.69 -0.02 -16.62
CA LEU A 324 -3.70 1.28 -15.96
C LEU A 324 -3.67 2.42 -16.97
N VAL A 325 -4.45 3.47 -16.72
CA VAL A 325 -4.50 4.68 -17.55
C VAL A 325 -4.47 5.94 -16.69
N HIS A 326 -3.53 6.83 -16.98
CA HIS A 326 -3.48 8.20 -16.45
C HIS A 326 -4.09 9.17 -17.49
N ARG A 327 -4.99 10.10 -17.18
CA ARG A 327 -5.59 10.46 -15.87
C ARG A 327 -7.10 10.62 -15.97
N PHE A 328 -7.77 10.46 -14.82
CA PHE A 328 -9.21 10.63 -14.67
C PHE A 328 -9.54 11.59 -13.53
N LEU A 329 -10.53 12.46 -13.75
CA LEU A 329 -11.19 13.16 -12.65
C LEU A 329 -12.12 12.20 -11.89
N PRO A 330 -12.46 12.46 -10.61
CA PRO A 330 -13.27 11.55 -9.79
C PRO A 330 -14.60 11.15 -10.45
N ALA A 331 -15.36 12.12 -10.97
CA ALA A 331 -16.63 11.84 -11.64
C ALA A 331 -16.44 11.00 -12.92
N GLN A 332 -15.42 11.31 -13.73
CA GLN A 332 -15.11 10.56 -14.94
C GLN A 332 -14.71 9.11 -14.61
N MET A 333 -13.91 8.92 -13.56
CA MET A 333 -13.49 7.61 -13.08
C MET A 333 -14.68 6.76 -12.65
N TYR A 334 -15.60 7.35 -11.88
CA TYR A 334 -16.82 6.66 -11.45
C TYR A 334 -17.70 6.24 -12.63
N LEU A 335 -17.92 7.15 -13.59
CA LEU A 335 -18.71 6.85 -14.79
C LEU A 335 -18.03 5.80 -15.68
N MET A 336 -16.72 5.90 -15.87
CA MET A 336 -15.95 4.91 -16.63
C MET A 336 -16.03 3.53 -15.98
N TRP A 337 -15.86 3.45 -14.66
CA TRP A 337 -15.98 2.20 -13.92
C TRP A 337 -17.36 1.54 -14.11
N LYS A 338 -18.43 2.35 -14.11
CA LYS A 338 -19.79 1.86 -14.40
C LYS A 338 -19.92 1.35 -15.83
N LYS A 339 -19.40 2.08 -16.82
CA LYS A 339 -19.45 1.69 -18.23
C LYS A 339 -18.70 0.38 -18.50
N ILE A 340 -17.49 0.19 -17.97
CA ILE A 340 -16.70 -1.02 -18.25
C ILE A 340 -17.26 -2.29 -17.60
N ASN A 341 -18.02 -2.12 -16.52
CA ASN A 341 -18.69 -3.18 -15.76
C ASN A 341 -20.17 -3.34 -16.12
N ASP A 342 -20.66 -2.63 -17.13
CA ASP A 342 -22.02 -2.83 -17.65
C ASP A 342 -22.12 -4.23 -18.26
N PRO A 343 -23.03 -5.11 -17.78
CA PRO A 343 -23.22 -6.44 -18.34
C PRO A 343 -23.66 -6.43 -19.82
N HIS A 344 -24.19 -5.30 -20.31
CA HIS A 344 -24.57 -5.11 -21.71
C HIS A 344 -23.44 -4.54 -22.57
N LEU A 345 -22.29 -4.17 -21.99
CA LEU A 345 -21.14 -3.73 -22.77
C LEU A 345 -20.62 -4.87 -23.65
N ARG A 346 -20.75 -4.71 -24.97
CA ARG A 346 -20.24 -5.66 -25.96
C ARG A 346 -18.91 -5.16 -26.52
N CYS A 347 -17.82 -5.75 -26.04
CA CYS A 347 -16.50 -5.53 -26.62
C CYS A 347 -16.22 -6.59 -27.68
N GLY A 348 -15.90 -6.16 -28.91
CA GLY A 348 -15.50 -7.07 -29.98
C GLY A 348 -14.19 -7.79 -29.67
N CYS A 349 -13.93 -8.92 -30.34
CA CYS A 349 -12.71 -9.73 -30.14
C CYS A 349 -11.40 -8.93 -30.32
N SER A 350 -11.42 -7.84 -31.11
CA SER A 350 -10.26 -6.98 -31.34
C SER A 350 -9.80 -6.16 -30.12
N PHE A 351 -10.57 -6.12 -29.03
CA PHE A 351 -10.24 -5.41 -27.80
C PHE A 351 -9.71 -6.31 -26.69
N LYS A 352 -9.70 -7.63 -26.90
CA LYS A 352 -8.79 -8.50 -26.16
C LYS A 352 -7.40 -8.17 -26.67
N ILE A 353 -6.74 -7.21 -26.05
CA ILE A 353 -5.29 -7.11 -26.16
C ILE A 353 -4.81 -8.49 -25.71
N ASN A 354 -4.25 -9.25 -26.67
CA ASN A 354 -3.82 -10.63 -26.48
C ASN A 354 -3.16 -10.78 -25.10
N GLN A 355 -3.49 -11.89 -24.41
CA GLN A 355 -2.87 -12.34 -23.15
C GLN A 355 -1.47 -11.73 -22.97
N PHE A 356 -1.37 -10.88 -21.94
CA PHE A 356 -0.21 -10.07 -21.62
C PHE A 356 1.04 -10.88 -21.31
#